data_AF-A0A6A4PX50-F1
#
_entry.id   AF-A0A6A4PX50-F1
#
_cell.length_a   1.000
_cell.length_b   1.000
_cell.length_c   1.000
_cell.angle_alpha   90.00
_cell.angle_beta   90.00
_cell.angle_gamma   90.00
#
_symmetry.space_group_name_H-M   'P 1'
#
loop_
_entity.id
_entity.type
_entity.pdbx_description
1 polymer ?
#
loop_
_entity_poly.entity_id
_entity_poly.type
_entity_poly.pdbx_seq_one_letter_code
_entity_poly.pdbx_strand_id
1 'polypeptide(L)'
;MFYVYVVFYKSLPSSLSLSLYWITHIISGSDMSTSDDKPEIVERGTKDEKHEEDDKEEGKGGFIEKVKDFIHDIGEKIEEAIGFGKPTADVTAIHVPLINLHKADIVVDVLVKNPNPVPIPLIDINYLVESDGRKLVSGLIPDAGTIKAHGEETVKIPLTLIYDDIKQTYADINPGSIIPYRVKVDLIVDVPILGRLTIPLEKTGEIPIPYKPDIDLEKITFETFSFEETVANLHLKLENKNDFDLGLNSLDYEVWLGDVSIGGAELTKSAKVEKSGITYIDIPITFKPKDFGSALWDMIRGRGTGYSMKGNIDVDSPFGNMKLPISKEGGTTRLKKKKEDRDYDDDDEDDED
;
A
#
# COMPACT_ATOMS: atom_id res chain seq x y z
N MET A 1 -29.69 -10.79 25.07
CA MET A 1 -30.32 -11.29 23.83
C MET A 1 -29.21 -11.42 22.80
N PHE A 2 -28.76 -12.65 22.51
CA PHE A 2 -27.66 -12.93 21.59
C PHE A 2 -28.13 -13.96 20.56
N TYR A 3 -27.76 -13.78 19.30
CA TYR A 3 -28.26 -14.60 18.19
C TYR A 3 -27.42 -15.87 17.99
N VAL A 4 -28.09 -16.94 17.59
CA VAL A 4 -27.49 -18.25 17.31
C VAL A 4 -27.08 -18.31 15.85
N TYR A 5 -25.86 -18.77 15.58
CA TYR A 5 -25.48 -19.30 14.27
C TYR A 5 -25.41 -20.83 14.32
N VAL A 6 -26.10 -21.48 13.39
CA VAL A 6 -26.21 -22.96 13.31
C VAL A 6 -25.16 -23.51 12.36
N VAL A 7 -24.30 -24.40 12.87
CA VAL A 7 -23.30 -25.12 12.06
C VAL A 7 -23.83 -26.51 11.71
N PHE A 8 -24.00 -26.80 10.42
CA PHE A 8 -24.34 -28.13 9.94
C PHE A 8 -23.08 -28.99 9.74
N TYR A 9 -22.89 -30.01 10.59
CA TYR A 9 -21.93 -31.08 10.35
C TYR A 9 -22.63 -32.34 9.80
N LYS A 10 -22.01 -32.96 8.79
CA LYS A 10 -22.53 -34.16 8.11
C LYS A 10 -21.88 -35.42 8.70
N SER A 11 -22.65 -36.23 9.42
CA SER A 11 -22.25 -37.56 9.93
C SER A 11 -22.26 -38.58 8.76
N LEU A 12 -21.60 -39.75 8.73
CA LEU A 12 -21.35 -40.86 9.68
C LEU A 12 -20.07 -41.65 9.20
N PRO A 13 -19.62 -42.77 9.83
CA PRO A 13 -19.56 -43.16 11.26
C PRO A 13 -18.16 -43.72 11.66
N SER A 14 -18.03 -44.32 12.85
CA SER A 14 -16.79 -44.89 13.41
C SER A 14 -16.92 -46.37 13.85
N SER A 15 -15.84 -47.16 13.64
CA SER A 15 -15.58 -48.50 14.21
C SER A 15 -14.16 -48.95 13.81
N LEU A 16 -13.28 -49.56 14.62
CA LEU A 16 -13.32 -49.96 16.04
C LEU A 16 -11.96 -49.69 16.75
N SER A 17 -11.98 -49.59 18.09
CA SER A 17 -11.10 -50.23 19.12
C SER A 17 -9.60 -50.52 18.85
N LEU A 18 -8.66 -50.51 19.83
CA LEU A 18 -8.74 -50.47 21.31
C LEU A 18 -7.32 -50.27 21.92
N SER A 19 -7.20 -49.70 23.14
CA SER A 19 -6.10 -49.93 24.12
C SER A 19 -4.67 -49.41 23.76
N LEU A 20 -3.80 -48.92 24.66
CA LEU A 20 -3.76 -48.64 26.13
C LEU A 20 -2.76 -47.45 26.31
N TYR A 21 -2.97 -46.38 27.11
CA TYR A 21 -2.71 -46.25 28.57
C TYR A 21 -1.36 -46.86 29.04
N TRP A 22 -0.43 -46.19 29.75
CA TRP A 22 -0.25 -44.79 30.25
C TRP A 22 1.25 -44.63 30.69
N ILE A 23 1.85 -43.64 31.39
CA ILE A 23 1.42 -42.53 32.30
C ILE A 23 2.35 -41.27 32.17
N THR A 24 2.88 -40.66 33.25
CA THR A 24 3.71 -39.41 33.28
C THR A 24 4.71 -39.36 34.47
N HIS A 25 5.86 -38.62 34.37
CA HIS A 25 6.39 -37.61 35.34
C HIS A 25 7.92 -37.28 35.28
N ILE A 26 8.22 -35.96 35.22
CA ILE A 26 9.31 -35.14 35.82
C ILE A 26 10.64 -35.78 36.34
N ILE A 27 11.82 -35.26 35.94
CA ILE A 27 12.88 -34.62 36.79
C ILE A 27 14.15 -34.18 36.00
N SER A 28 14.78 -33.11 36.49
CA SER A 28 16.01 -32.40 36.06
C SER A 28 17.31 -33.23 36.00
N GLY A 29 18.27 -32.84 35.15
CA GLY A 29 19.71 -33.02 35.46
C GLY A 29 20.72 -33.12 34.29
N SER A 30 21.62 -32.14 34.19
CA SER A 30 23.06 -32.22 33.80
C SER A 30 23.61 -33.29 32.81
N ASP A 31 24.24 -32.78 31.74
CA ASP A 31 25.58 -33.13 31.19
C ASP A 31 26.01 -34.56 30.75
N MET A 32 27.01 -34.56 29.84
CA MET A 32 27.98 -35.62 29.51
C MET A 32 27.53 -36.91 28.77
N SER A 33 27.47 -36.78 27.44
CA SER A 33 28.13 -37.64 26.43
C SER A 33 28.75 -39.02 26.78
N THR A 34 28.27 -40.06 26.08
CA THR A 34 29.02 -41.22 25.52
C THR A 34 28.46 -41.45 24.09
N SER A 35 29.23 -41.67 23.02
CA SER A 35 30.10 -42.83 22.71
C SER A 35 29.29 -44.15 22.63
N ASP A 36 29.44 -45.03 21.63
CA ASP A 36 30.42 -45.14 20.52
C ASP A 36 29.77 -45.69 19.23
N ASP A 37 30.31 -45.35 18.05
CA ASP A 37 30.82 -46.37 17.10
C ASP A 37 31.65 -45.75 15.96
N LYS A 38 32.80 -46.37 15.64
CA LYS A 38 33.68 -46.03 14.50
C LYS A 38 34.48 -47.27 14.08
N PRO A 39 34.68 -47.46 12.78
CA PRO A 39 36.05 -47.58 12.25
C PRO A 39 36.26 -46.49 11.18
N GLU A 40 37.18 -45.53 11.31
CA GLU A 40 38.64 -45.65 11.49
C GLU A 40 39.36 -46.19 10.24
N ILE A 41 40.01 -45.29 9.51
CA ILE A 41 41.10 -45.60 8.57
C ILE A 41 42.23 -44.60 8.84
N VAL A 42 43.20 -45.07 9.62
CA VAL A 42 44.60 -44.62 9.80
C VAL A 42 45.05 -43.33 9.06
N GLU A 43 45.36 -42.29 9.83
CA GLU A 43 46.37 -41.30 9.45
C GLU A 43 47.72 -41.61 10.11
N ARG A 44 48.83 -41.25 9.44
CA ARG A 44 50.19 -41.39 9.98
C ARG A 44 51.04 -40.20 9.54
N GLY A 45 50.83 -39.07 10.19
CA GLY A 45 51.40 -37.78 9.80
C GLY A 45 52.87 -37.55 10.21
N THR A 46 53.41 -36.44 9.70
CA THR A 46 54.66 -35.80 10.15
C THR A 46 54.46 -34.28 10.14
N LYS A 47 55.22 -33.58 10.99
CA LYS A 47 55.10 -32.13 11.23
C LYS A 47 55.35 -31.29 9.98
N ASP A 48 54.73 -30.11 9.94
CA ASP A 48 55.29 -28.94 9.26
C ASP A 48 56.25 -28.20 10.22
N GLU A 49 57.50 -28.00 9.79
CA GLU A 49 58.42 -27.00 10.34
C GLU A 49 58.75 -26.00 9.22
N LYS A 50 58.81 -24.70 9.55
CA LYS A 50 59.02 -23.64 8.54
C LYS A 50 60.44 -23.72 7.96
N HIS A 51 60.57 -23.46 6.65
CA HIS A 51 61.77 -22.83 6.08
C HIS A 51 61.42 -22.02 4.82
N GLU A 52 62.32 -21.12 4.43
CA GLU A 52 62.14 -20.09 3.39
C GLU A 52 62.98 -20.36 2.12
N GLU A 53 62.48 -19.87 0.99
CA GLU A 53 63.15 -19.49 -0.28
C GLU A 53 63.96 -20.51 -1.14
N ASP A 54 63.77 -20.35 -2.46
CA ASP A 54 64.56 -20.75 -3.66
C ASP A 54 65.14 -22.20 -3.79
N ASP A 55 65.16 -22.84 -4.96
CA ASP A 55 65.27 -22.31 -6.34
C ASP A 55 64.50 -23.18 -7.38
N LYS A 56 64.70 -22.91 -8.69
CA LYS A 56 63.91 -23.39 -9.84
C LYS A 56 64.31 -24.79 -10.34
N GLU A 57 63.35 -25.61 -10.80
CA GLU A 57 63.09 -25.80 -12.25
C GLU A 57 61.88 -26.74 -12.59
N GLU A 58 61.51 -26.71 -13.87
CA GLU A 58 60.37 -27.27 -14.61
C GLU A 58 59.72 -28.62 -14.16
N GLY A 59 58.38 -28.69 -14.16
CA GLY A 59 57.67 -29.90 -13.67
C GLY A 59 56.19 -30.15 -14.03
N LYS A 60 55.70 -29.78 -15.22
CA LYS A 60 54.34 -30.10 -15.76
C LYS A 60 53.13 -29.45 -15.05
N GLY A 61 52.73 -28.26 -15.51
CA GLY A 61 51.34 -27.78 -15.33
C GLY A 61 50.34 -28.80 -15.85
N GLY A 62 49.33 -29.11 -15.04
CA GLY A 62 48.54 -30.34 -15.14
C GLY A 62 47.56 -30.35 -16.30
N PHE A 63 47.19 -31.55 -16.78
CA PHE A 63 46.11 -31.69 -17.76
C PHE A 63 44.78 -31.09 -17.28
N ILE A 64 44.53 -31.04 -15.97
CA ILE A 64 43.30 -30.48 -15.39
C ILE A 64 43.31 -28.94 -15.40
N GLU A 65 44.46 -28.31 -15.15
CA GLU A 65 44.62 -26.85 -15.35
C GLU A 65 44.40 -26.54 -16.83
N LYS A 66 45.17 -27.19 -17.71
CA LYS A 66 45.04 -26.98 -19.16
C LYS A 66 43.64 -27.24 -19.71
N VAL A 67 42.87 -28.17 -19.14
CA VAL A 67 41.46 -28.38 -19.53
C VAL A 67 40.53 -27.32 -18.94
N LYS A 68 40.75 -26.81 -17.72
CA LYS A 68 40.03 -25.64 -17.20
C LYS A 68 40.32 -24.40 -18.04
N ASP A 69 41.60 -24.12 -18.27
CA ASP A 69 42.06 -23.00 -19.09
C ASP A 69 41.47 -23.10 -20.50
N PHE A 70 41.51 -24.28 -21.14
CA PHE A 70 40.94 -24.49 -22.47
C PHE A 70 39.41 -24.45 -22.49
N ILE A 71 38.70 -24.77 -21.40
CA ILE A 71 37.25 -24.58 -21.29
C ILE A 71 36.90 -23.10 -21.07
N HIS A 72 37.69 -22.35 -20.31
CA HIS A 72 37.50 -20.91 -20.10
C HIS A 72 37.83 -20.12 -21.39
N ASP A 73 38.99 -20.39 -21.98
CA ASP A 73 39.52 -19.77 -23.19
C ASP A 73 38.70 -20.14 -24.45
N ILE A 74 38.08 -21.33 -24.51
CA ILE A 74 37.04 -21.64 -25.52
C ILE A 74 35.69 -21.05 -25.13
N GLY A 75 35.32 -20.98 -23.85
CA GLY A 75 34.08 -20.35 -23.40
C GLY A 75 34.01 -18.89 -23.82
N GLU A 76 35.01 -18.09 -23.42
CA GLU A 76 35.14 -16.67 -23.79
C GLU A 76 35.27 -16.48 -25.31
N LYS A 77 36.03 -17.34 -26.01
CA LYS A 77 36.11 -17.26 -27.49
C LYS A 77 34.85 -17.73 -28.20
N ILE A 78 33.99 -18.53 -27.58
CA ILE A 78 32.66 -18.86 -28.12
C ILE A 78 31.66 -17.74 -27.81
N GLU A 79 31.74 -17.08 -26.64
CA GLU A 79 30.97 -15.86 -26.32
C GLU A 79 31.33 -14.71 -27.29
N GLU A 80 32.59 -14.60 -27.76
CA GLU A 80 32.98 -13.62 -28.80
C GLU A 80 32.71 -14.08 -30.24
N ALA A 81 32.93 -15.36 -30.59
CA ALA A 81 32.85 -15.84 -31.98
C ALA A 81 31.44 -16.31 -32.42
N ILE A 82 30.54 -16.57 -31.49
CA ILE A 82 29.13 -16.88 -31.75
C ILE A 82 28.29 -15.84 -30.98
N GLY A 83 27.33 -15.19 -31.64
CA GLY A 83 26.57 -14.06 -31.08
C GLY A 83 25.58 -14.43 -29.96
N PHE A 84 26.08 -14.97 -28.85
CA PHE A 84 25.36 -15.29 -27.63
C PHE A 84 25.80 -14.34 -26.51
N GLY A 85 25.15 -13.19 -26.45
CA GLY A 85 25.31 -12.23 -25.36
C GLY A 85 24.44 -12.57 -24.14
N LYS A 86 24.71 -11.86 -23.04
CA LYS A 86 23.84 -11.86 -21.86
C LYS A 86 22.63 -10.95 -22.15
N PRO A 87 21.38 -11.43 -21.94
CA PRO A 87 20.19 -10.59 -22.12
C PRO A 87 20.21 -9.41 -21.15
N THR A 88 19.64 -8.28 -21.57
CA THR A 88 19.53 -7.05 -20.76
C THR A 88 18.08 -6.75 -20.45
N ALA A 89 17.82 -6.01 -19.38
CA ALA A 89 16.46 -5.57 -19.04
C ALA A 89 16.49 -4.16 -18.46
N ASP A 90 15.48 -3.36 -18.82
CA ASP A 90 15.34 -1.96 -18.40
C ASP A 90 13.89 -1.67 -18.00
N VAL A 91 13.69 -0.94 -16.90
CA VAL A 91 12.36 -0.42 -16.52
C VAL A 91 12.04 0.76 -17.44
N THR A 92 11.02 0.61 -18.29
CA THR A 92 10.63 1.61 -19.30
C THR A 92 9.48 2.50 -18.87
N ALA A 93 8.55 1.98 -18.08
CA ALA A 93 7.44 2.75 -17.50
C ALA A 93 6.98 2.19 -16.15
N ILE A 94 6.34 3.03 -15.35
CA ILE A 94 5.60 2.64 -14.15
C ILE A 94 4.22 3.28 -14.27
N HIS A 95 3.18 2.45 -14.22
CA HIS A 95 1.78 2.89 -14.30
C HIS A 95 1.11 2.66 -12.94
N VAL A 96 0.26 3.59 -12.49
CA VAL A 96 -0.57 3.43 -11.28
C VAL A 96 -2.04 3.37 -11.71
N PRO A 97 -2.55 2.20 -12.17
CA PRO A 97 -3.93 2.08 -12.65
C PRO A 97 -5.02 2.30 -11.58
N LEU A 98 -4.69 2.19 -10.28
CA LEU A 98 -5.63 2.48 -9.20
C LEU A 98 -4.89 2.90 -7.93
N ILE A 99 -5.38 3.96 -7.27
CA ILE A 99 -4.96 4.35 -5.93
C ILE A 99 -6.15 4.91 -5.13
N ASN A 100 -6.29 4.50 -3.87
CA ASN A 100 -7.37 4.89 -2.96
C ASN A 100 -6.94 4.73 -1.48
N LEU A 101 -7.87 4.77 -0.52
CA LEU A 101 -7.57 4.64 0.91
C LEU A 101 -7.15 3.23 1.38
N HIS A 102 -7.42 2.18 0.58
CA HIS A 102 -7.20 0.77 0.94
C HIS A 102 -5.98 0.17 0.25
N LYS A 103 -5.74 0.53 -1.01
CA LYS A 103 -4.61 0.03 -1.79
C LYS A 103 -4.16 0.96 -2.92
N ALA A 104 -2.94 0.70 -3.39
CA ALA A 104 -2.49 1.08 -4.73
C ALA A 104 -2.21 -0.19 -5.55
N ASP A 105 -2.68 -0.22 -6.79
CA ASP A 105 -2.22 -1.17 -7.82
C ASP A 105 -1.26 -0.44 -8.75
N ILE A 106 -0.12 -1.06 -9.03
CA ILE A 106 1.00 -0.53 -9.81
C ILE A 106 1.39 -1.58 -10.85
N VAL A 107 1.74 -1.16 -12.06
CA VAL A 107 2.30 -2.04 -13.10
C VAL A 107 3.64 -1.47 -13.55
N VAL A 108 4.70 -2.24 -13.32
CA VAL A 108 6.05 -1.91 -13.81
C VAL A 108 6.24 -2.57 -15.17
N ASP A 109 6.53 -1.78 -16.19
CA ASP A 109 6.86 -2.26 -17.53
C ASP A 109 8.39 -2.40 -17.65
N VAL A 110 8.83 -3.62 -17.92
CA VAL A 110 10.24 -3.99 -18.04
C VAL A 110 10.50 -4.51 -19.45
N LEU A 111 11.29 -3.79 -20.23
CA LEU A 111 11.70 -4.19 -21.57
C LEU A 111 12.91 -5.12 -21.45
N VAL A 112 12.72 -6.40 -21.78
CA VAL A 112 13.79 -7.40 -21.79
C VAL A 112 14.25 -7.63 -23.24
N LYS A 113 15.57 -7.56 -23.46
CA LYS A 113 16.20 -7.67 -24.78
C LYS A 113 17.03 -8.94 -24.87
N ASN A 114 16.76 -9.73 -25.90
CA ASN A 114 17.47 -10.96 -26.22
C ASN A 114 18.43 -10.70 -27.40
N PRO A 115 19.75 -10.58 -27.17
CA PRO A 115 20.72 -10.42 -28.26
C PRO A 115 20.92 -11.70 -29.09
N ASN A 116 20.37 -12.85 -28.68
CA ASN A 116 20.79 -14.17 -29.15
C ASN A 116 19.92 -14.70 -30.31
N PRO A 117 20.47 -15.53 -31.21
CA PRO A 117 19.76 -16.09 -32.37
C PRO A 117 18.70 -17.16 -32.01
N VAL A 118 18.43 -17.38 -30.72
CA VAL A 118 17.47 -18.36 -30.20
C VAL A 118 16.57 -17.72 -29.14
N PRO A 119 15.32 -18.18 -28.96
CA PRO A 119 14.46 -17.67 -27.89
C PRO A 119 14.99 -17.99 -26.48
N ILE A 120 14.70 -17.12 -25.52
CA ILE A 120 15.08 -17.26 -24.11
C ILE A 120 13.80 -17.36 -23.26
N PRO A 121 13.53 -18.49 -22.58
CA PRO A 121 12.49 -18.58 -21.57
C PRO A 121 12.78 -17.66 -20.37
N LEU A 122 11.76 -16.91 -19.93
CA LEU A 122 11.73 -16.18 -18.67
C LEU A 122 10.99 -17.06 -17.65
N ILE A 123 11.77 -17.76 -16.83
CA ILE A 123 11.31 -18.84 -15.95
C ILE A 123 10.52 -18.27 -14.77
N ASP A 124 11.12 -17.32 -14.06
CA ASP A 124 10.61 -16.81 -12.78
C ASP A 124 10.89 -15.30 -12.72
N ILE A 125 9.97 -14.55 -12.12
CA ILE A 125 10.20 -13.16 -11.69
C ILE A 125 10.00 -13.11 -10.19
N ASN A 126 11.07 -12.93 -9.43
CA ASN A 126 10.95 -12.56 -8.02
C ASN A 126 10.87 -11.03 -7.93
N TYR A 127 10.00 -10.52 -7.07
CA TYR A 127 9.94 -9.09 -6.78
C TYR A 127 9.80 -8.82 -5.29
N LEU A 128 10.34 -7.69 -4.86
CA LEU A 128 10.39 -7.25 -3.47
C LEU A 128 10.31 -5.72 -3.43
N VAL A 129 9.33 -5.19 -2.69
CA VAL A 129 9.18 -3.74 -2.46
C VAL A 129 9.48 -3.44 -1.01
N GLU A 130 10.43 -2.53 -0.77
CA GLU A 130 10.90 -2.13 0.56
C GLU A 130 10.75 -0.62 0.78
N SER A 131 10.68 -0.19 2.04
CA SER A 131 10.70 1.21 2.48
C SER A 131 11.54 1.34 3.74
N ASP A 132 12.65 2.07 3.68
CA ASP A 132 13.72 2.13 4.71
C ASP A 132 14.18 0.75 5.24
N GLY A 133 14.15 -0.28 4.40
CA GLY A 133 14.47 -1.68 4.77
C GLY A 133 13.32 -2.45 5.41
N ARG A 134 12.16 -1.83 5.65
CA ARG A 134 10.89 -2.52 5.93
C ARG A 134 10.41 -3.20 4.65
N LYS A 135 10.03 -4.49 4.71
CA LYS A 135 9.49 -5.23 3.57
C LYS A 135 7.98 -4.98 3.44
N LEU A 136 7.55 -4.29 2.38
CA LEU A 136 6.14 -3.95 2.17
C LEU A 136 5.38 -5.06 1.46
N VAL A 137 5.91 -5.58 0.35
CA VAL A 137 5.34 -6.73 -0.39
C VAL A 137 6.43 -7.49 -1.12
N SER A 138 6.19 -8.77 -1.42
CA SER A 138 7.02 -9.57 -2.33
C SER A 138 6.20 -10.66 -2.99
N GLY A 139 6.60 -11.10 -4.18
CA GLY A 139 5.98 -12.24 -4.84
C GLY A 139 6.89 -12.91 -5.85
N LEU A 140 6.37 -13.99 -6.41
CA LEU A 140 6.97 -14.78 -7.48
C LEU A 140 5.94 -14.88 -8.61
N ILE A 141 6.36 -14.60 -9.84
CA ILE A 141 5.58 -14.85 -11.06
C ILE A 141 6.29 -15.98 -11.82
N PRO A 142 5.80 -17.22 -11.77
CA PRO A 142 6.37 -18.34 -12.52
C PRO A 142 5.90 -18.34 -13.99
N ASP A 143 6.68 -18.98 -14.86
CA ASP A 143 6.45 -19.15 -16.30
C ASP A 143 6.06 -17.84 -17.03
N ALA A 144 6.81 -16.78 -16.76
CA ALA A 144 6.52 -15.42 -17.24
C ALA A 144 6.78 -15.19 -18.76
N GLY A 145 7.01 -16.24 -19.54
CA GLY A 145 6.97 -16.24 -21.01
C GLY A 145 8.29 -16.58 -21.68
N THR A 146 8.42 -16.19 -22.96
CA THR A 146 9.62 -16.47 -23.78
C THR A 146 9.96 -15.26 -24.65
N ILE A 147 11.16 -14.71 -24.47
CA ILE A 147 11.67 -13.59 -25.26
C ILE A 147 12.16 -14.13 -26.61
N LYS A 148 11.71 -13.52 -27.71
CA LYS A 148 11.98 -13.99 -29.08
C LYS A 148 13.46 -13.84 -29.46
N ALA A 149 13.95 -14.65 -30.40
CA ALA A 149 15.32 -14.56 -30.94
C ALA A 149 15.58 -13.19 -31.56
N HIS A 150 16.72 -12.57 -31.25
CA HIS A 150 17.08 -11.18 -31.60
C HIS A 150 15.95 -10.15 -31.35
N GLY A 151 15.10 -10.41 -30.35
CA GLY A 151 13.88 -9.66 -30.07
C GLY A 151 13.89 -8.95 -28.74
N GLU A 152 12.87 -8.11 -28.54
CA GLU A 152 12.57 -7.47 -27.26
C GLU A 152 11.11 -7.74 -26.87
N GLU A 153 10.86 -7.91 -25.57
CA GLU A 153 9.54 -8.20 -25.01
C GLU A 153 9.31 -7.31 -23.78
N THR A 154 8.14 -6.66 -23.69
CA THR A 154 7.78 -5.85 -22.52
C THR A 154 7.02 -6.68 -21.50
N VAL A 155 7.72 -7.11 -20.47
CA VAL A 155 7.19 -7.84 -19.32
C VAL A 155 6.45 -6.87 -18.40
N LYS A 156 5.22 -7.21 -17.99
CA LYS A 156 4.40 -6.39 -17.09
C LYS A 156 4.36 -7.04 -15.71
N ILE A 157 4.88 -6.34 -14.71
CA ILE A 157 4.97 -6.82 -13.32
C ILE A 157 3.90 -6.09 -12.50
N PRO A 158 2.77 -6.75 -12.15
CA PRO A 158 1.76 -6.17 -11.27
C PRO A 158 2.23 -6.22 -9.81
N LEU A 159 2.12 -5.10 -9.12
CA LEU A 159 2.40 -4.92 -7.70
C LEU A 159 1.15 -4.33 -7.03
N THR A 160 0.64 -4.97 -5.99
CA THR A 160 -0.42 -4.40 -5.15
C THR A 160 0.14 -4.10 -3.76
N LEU A 161 -0.02 -2.86 -3.30
CA LEU A 161 0.26 -2.44 -1.93
C LEU A 161 -1.06 -2.31 -1.17
N ILE A 162 -1.28 -3.17 -0.18
CA ILE A 162 -2.44 -3.11 0.71
C ILE A 162 -2.05 -2.25 1.92
N TYR A 163 -2.66 -1.07 2.04
CA TYR A 163 -2.25 -0.11 3.08
C TYR A 163 -2.58 -0.60 4.49
N ASP A 164 -3.68 -1.34 4.66
CA ASP A 164 -4.07 -1.87 5.98
C ASP A 164 -3.07 -2.90 6.52
N ASP A 165 -2.45 -3.71 5.66
CA ASP A 165 -1.40 -4.66 6.04
C ASP A 165 -0.11 -3.92 6.44
N ILE A 166 0.26 -2.88 5.67
CA ILE A 166 1.42 -2.02 5.94
C ILE A 166 1.26 -1.31 7.29
N LYS A 167 0.12 -0.65 7.55
CA LYS A 167 -0.17 0.08 8.80
C LYS A 167 -0.24 -0.85 10.02
N GLN A 168 -0.71 -2.09 9.85
CA GLN A 168 -0.73 -3.10 10.93
C GLN A 168 0.67 -3.65 11.24
N THR A 169 1.54 -3.75 10.23
CA THR A 169 2.90 -4.27 10.40
C THR A 169 3.88 -3.21 10.91
N TYR A 170 3.69 -1.94 10.51
CA TYR A 170 4.65 -0.86 10.72
C TYR A 170 3.95 0.38 11.32
N ALA A 171 3.94 0.46 12.65
CA ALA A 171 3.26 1.51 13.41
C ALA A 171 3.88 2.92 13.29
N ASP A 172 5.06 3.03 12.69
CA ASP A 172 5.71 4.29 12.31
C ASP A 172 5.22 4.84 10.95
N ILE A 173 4.57 4.01 10.14
CA ILE A 173 4.01 4.40 8.84
C ILE A 173 2.60 4.99 9.03
N ASN A 174 2.50 6.31 8.96
CA ASN A 174 1.27 7.06 9.25
C ASN A 174 0.43 7.31 7.98
N PRO A 175 -0.92 7.19 8.04
CA PRO A 175 -1.80 7.69 6.99
C PRO A 175 -1.56 9.19 6.74
N GLY A 176 -1.63 9.59 5.47
CA GLY A 176 -1.34 10.95 5.00
C GLY A 176 0.11 11.13 4.54
N SER A 177 1.04 10.31 5.03
CA SER A 177 2.46 10.42 4.68
C SER A 177 2.78 9.97 3.26
N ILE A 178 3.93 10.44 2.76
CA ILE A 178 4.63 9.91 1.60
C ILE A 178 5.83 9.12 2.11
N ILE A 179 5.97 7.87 1.71
CA ILE A 179 7.11 7.04 2.07
C ILE A 179 8.02 6.77 0.86
N PRO A 180 9.35 6.73 1.03
CA PRO A 180 10.25 6.28 -0.02
C PRO A 180 10.07 4.78 -0.23
N TYR A 181 10.10 4.33 -1.48
CA TYR A 181 10.11 2.91 -1.84
C TYR A 181 11.37 2.52 -2.62
N ARG A 182 11.66 1.22 -2.59
CA ARG A 182 12.66 0.54 -3.40
C ARG A 182 12.03 -0.74 -3.95
N VAL A 183 11.76 -0.78 -5.24
CA VAL A 183 11.35 -1.98 -5.98
C VAL A 183 12.62 -2.69 -6.44
N LYS A 184 12.79 -3.94 -6.02
CA LYS A 184 13.75 -4.91 -6.55
C LYS A 184 13.01 -5.96 -7.38
N VAL A 185 13.56 -6.32 -8.52
CA VAL A 185 13.04 -7.37 -9.42
C VAL A 185 14.20 -8.21 -9.90
N ASP A 186 14.13 -9.52 -9.68
CA ASP A 186 15.09 -10.50 -10.18
C ASP A 186 14.41 -11.31 -11.31
N LEU A 187 14.78 -11.01 -12.56
CA LEU A 187 14.33 -11.76 -13.73
C LEU A 187 15.21 -13.00 -13.91
N ILE A 188 14.64 -14.19 -13.79
CA ILE A 188 15.36 -15.46 -13.95
C ILE A 188 15.07 -16.02 -15.34
N VAL A 189 16.10 -16.05 -16.18
CA VAL A 189 16.04 -16.48 -17.58
C VAL A 189 16.87 -17.74 -17.81
N ASP A 190 16.42 -18.64 -18.70
CA ASP A 190 17.24 -19.77 -19.15
C ASP A 190 17.87 -19.44 -20.51
N VAL A 191 19.17 -19.16 -20.53
CA VAL A 191 19.87 -18.77 -21.76
C VAL A 191 20.59 -19.99 -22.31
N PRO A 192 20.30 -20.47 -23.53
CA PRO A 192 21.01 -21.61 -24.10
C PRO A 192 22.54 -21.38 -24.09
N ILE A 193 23.29 -22.45 -23.80
CA ILE A 193 24.75 -22.46 -23.53
C ILE A 193 25.12 -21.83 -22.18
N LEU A 194 24.65 -20.63 -21.84
CA LEU A 194 25.01 -19.93 -20.59
C LEU A 194 24.25 -20.42 -19.34
N GLY A 195 23.14 -21.13 -19.53
CA GLY A 195 22.26 -21.64 -18.48
C GLY A 195 21.39 -20.57 -17.81
N ARG A 196 20.96 -20.86 -16.58
CA ARG A 196 20.08 -19.99 -15.80
C ARG A 196 20.83 -18.75 -15.31
N LEU A 197 20.46 -17.58 -15.82
CA LEU A 197 20.96 -16.28 -15.38
C LEU A 197 19.87 -15.52 -14.59
N THR A 198 20.30 -14.66 -13.67
CA THR A 198 19.43 -13.70 -12.97
C THR A 198 19.82 -12.29 -13.37
N ILE A 199 18.84 -11.49 -13.82
CA ILE A 199 19.02 -10.07 -14.13
C ILE A 199 18.38 -9.25 -13.00
N PRO A 200 19.16 -8.73 -12.04
CA PRO A 200 18.63 -7.90 -10.96
C PRO A 200 18.37 -6.48 -11.46
N LEU A 201 17.21 -5.93 -11.10
CA LEU A 201 16.76 -4.58 -11.41
C LEU A 201 16.34 -3.89 -10.12
N GLU A 202 16.77 -2.64 -9.92
CA GLU A 202 16.33 -1.82 -8.79
C GLU A 202 15.84 -0.44 -9.25
N LYS A 203 14.70 -0.01 -8.73
CA LYS A 203 14.22 1.37 -8.84
C LYS A 203 13.67 1.88 -7.51
N THR A 204 14.07 3.10 -7.18
CA THR A 204 13.58 3.86 -6.03
C THR A 204 12.58 4.93 -6.48
N GLY A 205 11.64 5.26 -5.60
CA GLY A 205 10.69 6.36 -5.80
C GLY A 205 9.96 6.71 -4.51
N GLU A 206 8.82 7.36 -4.63
CA GLU A 206 7.96 7.76 -3.51
C GLU A 206 6.54 7.26 -3.74
N ILE A 207 5.85 6.85 -2.67
CA ILE A 207 4.46 6.38 -2.70
C ILE A 207 3.68 7.01 -1.52
N PRO A 208 2.52 7.64 -1.77
CA PRO A 208 1.66 8.11 -0.70
C PRO A 208 0.92 6.95 -0.03
N ILE A 209 0.48 7.20 1.20
CA ILE A 209 -0.50 6.37 1.91
C ILE A 209 -1.71 7.27 2.18
N PRO A 210 -2.67 7.37 1.24
CA PRO A 210 -3.70 8.40 1.29
C PRO A 210 -4.55 8.34 2.57
N TYR A 211 -4.79 9.50 3.16
CA TYR A 211 -5.75 9.71 4.23
C TYR A 211 -6.92 10.55 3.73
N LYS A 212 -8.13 10.25 4.24
CA LYS A 212 -9.33 11.01 3.89
C LYS A 212 -9.20 12.46 4.36
N PRO A 213 -9.69 13.46 3.60
CA PRO A 213 -9.86 14.80 4.17
C PRO A 213 -10.77 14.76 5.41
N ASP A 214 -10.44 15.55 6.42
CA ASP A 214 -11.34 15.76 7.57
C ASP A 214 -12.23 16.98 7.29
N ILE A 215 -13.54 16.84 7.53
CA ILE A 215 -14.53 17.87 7.21
C ILE A 215 -15.27 18.33 8.47
N ASP A 216 -15.51 19.62 8.57
CA ASP A 216 -16.20 20.27 9.69
C ASP A 216 -17.15 21.36 9.22
N LEU A 217 -18.19 21.66 9.99
CA LEU A 217 -19.18 22.71 9.69
C LEU A 217 -18.95 23.88 10.64
N GLU A 218 -18.18 24.86 10.17
CA GLU A 218 -17.80 26.02 10.98
C GLU A 218 -19.00 26.93 11.27
N LYS A 219 -19.86 27.14 10.26
CA LYS A 219 -20.99 28.09 10.35
C LYS A 219 -22.09 27.74 9.35
N ILE A 220 -23.35 27.95 9.76
CA ILE A 220 -24.51 28.02 8.86
C ILE A 220 -24.90 29.50 8.69
N THR A 221 -25.13 29.93 7.45
CA THR A 221 -25.75 31.23 7.12
C THR A 221 -27.07 30.96 6.41
N PHE A 222 -28.20 31.36 7.00
CA PHE A 222 -29.49 31.30 6.32
C PHE A 222 -29.67 32.52 5.42
N GLU A 223 -30.10 32.30 4.18
CA GLU A 223 -30.57 33.35 3.26
C GLU A 223 -32.08 33.52 3.40
N THR A 224 -32.81 32.40 3.37
CA THR A 224 -34.26 32.32 3.61
C THR A 224 -34.49 31.36 4.77
N PHE A 225 -35.30 31.73 5.75
CA PHE A 225 -35.62 30.88 6.90
C PHE A 225 -37.12 30.90 7.22
N SER A 226 -37.85 29.93 6.68
CA SER A 226 -39.28 29.77 6.90
C SER A 226 -39.67 28.29 7.03
N PHE A 227 -40.88 28.03 7.53
CA PHE A 227 -41.43 26.67 7.66
C PHE A 227 -41.75 26.04 6.29
N GLU A 228 -42.09 26.86 5.29
CA GLU A 228 -42.39 26.44 3.92
C GLU A 228 -41.12 26.09 3.13
N GLU A 229 -40.07 26.89 3.29
CA GLU A 229 -38.78 26.76 2.61
C GLU A 229 -37.67 27.44 3.41
N THR A 230 -36.50 26.80 3.47
CA THR A 230 -35.28 27.30 4.10
C THR A 230 -34.11 27.10 3.14
N VAL A 231 -33.35 28.16 2.90
CA VAL A 231 -32.16 28.20 2.05
C VAL A 231 -30.99 28.61 2.94
N ALA A 232 -29.93 27.80 2.96
CA ALA A 232 -28.77 28.02 3.82
C ALA A 232 -27.45 27.73 3.09
N ASN A 233 -26.45 28.56 3.33
CA ASN A 233 -25.06 28.28 2.98
C ASN A 233 -24.35 27.66 4.19
N LEU A 234 -23.85 26.45 4.02
CA LEU A 234 -23.01 25.72 4.95
C LEU A 234 -21.55 26.10 4.68
N HIS A 235 -20.91 26.84 5.58
CA HIS A 235 -19.48 27.14 5.50
C HIS A 235 -18.71 25.94 6.08
N LEU A 236 -18.17 25.11 5.19
CA LEU A 236 -17.42 23.93 5.57
C LEU A 236 -15.93 24.25 5.66
N LYS A 237 -15.29 23.73 6.70
CA LYS A 237 -13.84 23.61 6.79
C LYS A 237 -13.44 22.23 6.28
N LEU A 238 -12.59 22.19 5.25
CA LEU A 238 -11.95 20.98 4.76
C LEU A 238 -10.46 21.01 5.13
N GLU A 239 -9.99 19.97 5.81
CA GLU A 239 -8.62 19.85 6.30
C GLU A 239 -7.92 18.66 5.61
N ASN A 240 -6.88 18.96 4.83
CA ASN A 240 -6.05 17.97 4.16
C ASN A 240 -4.89 17.59 5.09
N LYS A 241 -4.90 16.36 5.61
CA LYS A 241 -3.80 15.81 6.44
C LYS A 241 -2.78 14.99 5.65
N ASN A 242 -2.80 15.08 4.32
CA ASN A 242 -1.80 14.45 3.48
C ASN A 242 -0.57 15.38 3.31
N ASP A 243 0.61 14.78 3.14
CA ASP A 243 1.85 15.48 2.81
C ASP A 243 1.95 15.90 1.33
N PHE A 244 0.88 15.68 0.56
CA PHE A 244 0.71 16.13 -0.82
C PHE A 244 -0.55 17.00 -0.98
N ASP A 245 -0.50 17.88 -1.98
CA ASP A 245 -1.62 18.75 -2.35
C ASP A 245 -2.77 17.93 -2.97
N LEU A 246 -4.01 18.36 -2.73
CA LEU A 246 -5.23 17.81 -3.33
C LEU A 246 -5.90 18.87 -4.20
N GLY A 247 -6.08 18.60 -5.49
CA GLY A 247 -6.90 19.40 -6.40
C GLY A 247 -8.34 18.93 -6.35
N LEU A 248 -9.22 19.59 -5.60
CA LEU A 248 -10.65 19.32 -5.58
C LEU A 248 -11.24 19.49 -7.00
N ASN A 249 -11.95 18.46 -7.48
CA ASN A 249 -12.68 18.49 -8.75
C ASN A 249 -14.19 18.63 -8.49
N SER A 250 -14.77 17.68 -7.76
CA SER A 250 -16.15 17.73 -7.29
C SER A 250 -16.32 17.14 -5.89
N LEU A 251 -17.39 17.57 -5.23
CA LEU A 251 -17.80 17.16 -3.89
C LEU A 251 -19.25 16.69 -3.93
N ASP A 252 -19.42 15.37 -3.92
CA ASP A 252 -20.68 14.69 -3.64
C ASP A 252 -20.89 14.69 -2.12
N TYR A 253 -22.05 15.15 -1.64
CA TYR A 253 -22.34 15.27 -0.21
C TYR A 253 -23.82 15.05 0.13
N GLU A 254 -24.07 14.57 1.35
CA GLU A 254 -25.38 14.55 2.02
C GLU A 254 -25.23 15.08 3.47
N VAL A 255 -26.23 15.81 3.95
CA VAL A 255 -26.23 16.47 5.27
C VAL A 255 -27.44 16.06 6.10
N TRP A 256 -27.19 15.69 7.36
CA TRP A 256 -28.21 15.39 8.36
C TRP A 256 -28.20 16.41 9.49
N LEU A 257 -29.39 16.83 9.94
CA LEU A 257 -29.59 17.56 11.20
C LEU A 257 -30.31 16.63 12.18
N GLY A 258 -29.63 16.23 13.25
CA GLY A 258 -30.01 15.02 13.99
C GLY A 258 -30.02 13.81 13.07
N ASP A 259 -31.11 13.04 13.10
CA ASP A 259 -31.32 11.86 12.24
C ASP A 259 -32.01 12.19 10.90
N VAL A 260 -32.32 13.46 10.64
CA VAL A 260 -33.07 13.90 9.44
C VAL A 260 -32.10 14.34 8.34
N SER A 261 -32.10 13.63 7.20
CA SER A 261 -31.43 14.12 5.99
C SER A 261 -32.15 15.36 5.49
N ILE A 262 -31.44 16.49 5.44
CA ILE A 262 -31.95 17.76 4.92
C ILE A 262 -31.57 17.99 3.45
N GLY A 263 -30.89 17.03 2.83
CA GLY A 263 -30.54 17.05 1.41
C GLY A 263 -29.06 16.82 1.14
N GLY A 264 -28.75 16.72 -0.15
CA GLY A 264 -27.42 16.48 -0.70
C GLY A 264 -27.37 16.86 -2.18
N ALA A 265 -26.16 17.08 -2.70
CA ALA A 265 -25.93 17.38 -4.12
C ALA A 265 -24.48 17.07 -4.51
N GLU A 266 -24.18 17.15 -5.81
CA GLU A 266 -22.80 17.27 -6.29
C GLU A 266 -22.47 18.75 -6.51
N LEU A 267 -21.37 19.20 -5.90
CA LEU A 267 -20.79 20.53 -6.11
C LEU A 267 -19.50 20.40 -6.93
N THR A 268 -19.58 20.69 -8.23
CA THR A 268 -18.40 20.83 -9.09
C THR A 268 -17.73 22.17 -8.79
N LYS A 269 -16.60 22.16 -8.08
CA LYS A 269 -15.86 23.37 -7.67
C LYS A 269 -14.37 23.08 -7.65
N SER A 270 -13.61 23.64 -8.58
CA SER A 270 -12.16 23.52 -8.57
C SER A 270 -11.54 24.32 -7.41
N ALA A 271 -10.76 23.66 -6.56
CA ALA A 271 -10.01 24.30 -5.48
C ALA A 271 -8.74 23.51 -5.15
N LYS A 272 -7.60 24.19 -4.99
CA LYS A 272 -6.38 23.54 -4.49
C LYS A 272 -6.40 23.57 -2.95
N VAL A 273 -6.40 22.40 -2.33
CA VAL A 273 -6.16 22.23 -0.89
C VAL A 273 -4.69 21.83 -0.71
N GLU A 274 -3.91 22.69 -0.07
CA GLU A 274 -2.48 22.43 0.10
C GLU A 274 -2.20 21.28 1.07
N LYS A 275 -1.01 20.68 1.00
CA LYS A 275 -0.54 19.67 1.96
C LYS A 275 -0.57 20.19 3.40
N SER A 276 -1.01 19.37 4.35
CA SER A 276 -1.30 19.79 5.73
C SER A 276 -2.19 21.05 5.85
N GLY A 277 -2.95 21.39 4.80
CA GLY A 277 -3.63 22.66 4.63
C GLY A 277 -5.13 22.62 4.98
N ILE A 278 -5.71 23.82 5.12
CA ILE A 278 -7.14 24.03 5.37
C ILE A 278 -7.71 24.84 4.20
N THR A 279 -8.91 24.50 3.74
CA THR A 279 -9.66 25.22 2.71
C THR A 279 -11.14 25.30 3.10
N TYR A 280 -11.79 26.41 2.75
CA TYR A 280 -13.19 26.65 3.08
C TYR A 280 -14.09 26.47 1.84
N ILE A 281 -15.19 25.74 2.02
CA ILE A 281 -16.13 25.41 0.96
C ILE A 281 -17.54 25.80 1.40
N ASP A 282 -18.09 26.83 0.77
CA ASP A 282 -19.51 27.17 0.90
C ASP A 282 -20.36 26.19 0.10
N ILE A 283 -21.33 25.56 0.76
CA ILE A 283 -22.30 24.66 0.14
C ILE A 283 -23.72 25.21 0.33
N PRO A 284 -24.44 25.57 -0.75
CA PRO A 284 -25.86 25.93 -0.66
C PRO A 284 -26.72 24.67 -0.49
N ILE A 285 -27.65 24.70 0.46
CA ILE A 285 -28.65 23.66 0.68
C ILE A 285 -30.04 24.28 0.84
N THR A 286 -31.04 23.69 0.18
CA THR A 286 -32.43 24.16 0.17
C THR A 286 -33.36 23.02 0.56
N PHE A 287 -34.15 23.23 1.61
CA PHE A 287 -35.06 22.22 2.16
C PHE A 287 -36.32 22.85 2.77
N LYS A 288 -37.32 22.02 3.08
CA LYS A 288 -38.66 22.49 3.51
C LYS A 288 -38.97 21.94 4.89
N PRO A 289 -38.81 22.72 5.99
CA PRO A 289 -38.96 22.20 7.35
C PRO A 289 -40.29 21.48 7.62
N LYS A 290 -41.38 21.91 6.98
CA LYS A 290 -42.69 21.25 7.06
C LYS A 290 -42.70 19.79 6.60
N ASP A 291 -41.87 19.42 5.61
CA ASP A 291 -41.82 18.07 5.05
C ASP A 291 -41.18 17.06 6.03
N PHE A 292 -40.49 17.58 7.06
CA PHE A 292 -39.85 16.83 8.15
C PHE A 292 -40.54 17.00 9.51
N GLY A 293 -41.64 17.76 9.56
CA GLY A 293 -42.43 17.99 10.77
C GLY A 293 -41.87 19.01 11.77
N SER A 294 -42.61 19.25 12.86
CA SER A 294 -42.29 20.31 13.83
C SER A 294 -40.97 20.09 14.57
N ALA A 295 -40.53 18.85 14.77
CA ALA A 295 -39.28 18.54 15.48
C ALA A 295 -38.06 19.21 14.83
N LEU A 296 -37.91 19.12 13.50
CA LEU A 296 -36.81 19.79 12.78
C LEU A 296 -36.93 21.32 12.89
N TRP A 297 -38.15 21.85 12.77
CA TRP A 297 -38.42 23.28 12.90
C TRP A 297 -38.13 23.82 14.31
N ASP A 298 -38.35 23.01 15.35
CA ASP A 298 -38.01 23.35 16.74
C ASP A 298 -36.51 23.20 17.03
N MET A 299 -35.83 22.21 16.42
CA MET A 299 -34.38 22.06 16.49
C MET A 299 -33.64 23.26 15.90
N ILE A 300 -34.04 23.72 14.69
CA ILE A 300 -33.39 24.86 14.02
C ILE A 300 -33.72 26.20 14.70
N ARG A 301 -34.92 26.33 15.30
CA ARG A 301 -35.28 27.53 16.08
C ARG A 301 -34.70 27.55 17.51
N GLY A 302 -34.35 26.38 18.06
CA GLY A 302 -34.13 26.16 19.48
C GLY A 302 -32.76 26.60 20.01
N ARG A 303 -31.78 25.68 20.02
CA ARG A 303 -30.52 25.81 20.79
C ARG A 303 -29.27 25.31 20.07
N GLY A 304 -29.34 25.17 18.74
CA GLY A 304 -28.36 24.43 17.96
C GLY A 304 -28.68 22.94 17.92
N THR A 305 -28.08 22.23 16.96
CA THR A 305 -28.36 20.81 16.71
C THR A 305 -27.06 20.03 16.48
N GLY A 306 -27.11 18.74 16.81
CA GLY A 306 -26.18 17.78 16.23
C GLY A 306 -26.35 17.72 14.72
N TYR A 307 -25.28 17.51 13.99
CA TYR A 307 -25.29 17.30 12.54
C TYR A 307 -24.33 16.16 12.17
N SER A 308 -24.61 15.54 11.02
CA SER A 308 -23.70 14.60 10.38
C SER A 308 -23.57 14.94 8.90
N MET A 309 -22.46 14.56 8.29
CA MET A 309 -22.18 14.72 6.86
C MET A 309 -21.45 13.49 6.34
N LYS A 310 -21.81 13.06 5.13
CA LYS A 310 -21.16 11.97 4.40
C LYS A 310 -21.09 12.35 2.93
N GLY A 311 -20.17 11.75 2.19
CA GLY A 311 -19.98 12.10 0.79
C GLY A 311 -18.69 11.56 0.22
N ASN A 312 -18.37 11.98 -1.00
CA ASN A 312 -17.17 11.60 -1.71
C ASN A 312 -16.55 12.84 -2.37
N ILE A 313 -15.23 12.99 -2.22
CA ILE A 313 -14.47 14.02 -2.90
C ILE A 313 -13.71 13.38 -4.06
N ASP A 314 -13.93 13.89 -5.28
CA ASP A 314 -13.03 13.61 -6.41
C ASP A 314 -11.88 14.61 -6.37
N VAL A 315 -10.64 14.10 -6.34
CA VAL A 315 -9.41 14.91 -6.27
C VAL A 315 -8.36 14.47 -7.28
N ASP A 316 -7.75 15.44 -7.95
CA ASP A 316 -6.45 15.30 -8.58
C ASP A 316 -5.35 15.28 -7.50
N SER A 317 -4.30 14.48 -7.70
CA SER A 317 -3.10 14.49 -6.86
C SER A 317 -1.84 14.28 -7.71
N PRO A 318 -0.63 14.55 -7.18
CA PRO A 318 0.64 14.22 -7.86
C PRO A 318 0.80 12.74 -8.23
N PHE A 319 0.00 11.86 -7.64
CA PHE A 319 0.03 10.40 -7.81
C PHE A 319 -1.18 9.86 -8.60
N GLY A 320 -1.96 10.76 -9.23
CA GLY A 320 -3.17 10.42 -9.98
C GLY A 320 -4.48 10.79 -9.26
N ASN A 321 -5.59 10.63 -9.97
CA ASN A 321 -6.94 10.93 -9.49
C ASN A 321 -7.39 9.95 -8.40
N MET A 322 -8.03 10.46 -7.35
CA MET A 322 -8.58 9.65 -6.25
C MET A 322 -10.02 10.07 -5.95
N LYS A 323 -10.88 9.10 -5.64
CA LYS A 323 -12.20 9.35 -5.04
C LYS A 323 -12.13 9.00 -3.56
N LEU A 324 -12.09 10.03 -2.70
CA LEU A 324 -11.86 9.91 -1.26
C LEU A 324 -13.19 10.08 -0.50
N PRO A 325 -13.67 9.07 0.24
CA PRO A 325 -14.86 9.21 1.07
C PRO A 325 -14.61 10.15 2.25
N ILE A 326 -15.58 11.02 2.52
CA ILE A 326 -15.59 11.91 3.69
C ILE A 326 -16.74 11.58 4.63
N SER A 327 -16.50 11.78 5.92
CA SER A 327 -17.51 11.63 6.95
C SER A 327 -17.23 12.50 8.17
N LYS A 328 -18.31 12.97 8.78
CA LYS A 328 -18.37 13.68 10.05
C LYS A 328 -19.65 13.25 10.74
N GLU A 329 -19.57 12.75 11.97
CA GLU A 329 -20.73 12.31 12.74
C GLU A 329 -20.74 13.02 14.10
N GLY A 330 -21.92 13.39 14.58
CA GLY A 330 -22.09 13.97 15.92
C GLY A 330 -21.46 15.35 16.11
N GLY A 331 -21.17 16.11 15.05
CA GLY A 331 -20.72 17.50 15.17
C GLY A 331 -21.83 18.39 15.73
N THR A 332 -21.50 19.53 16.36
CA THR A 332 -22.50 20.41 16.99
C THR A 332 -22.47 21.82 16.40
N THR A 333 -23.62 22.29 15.90
CA THR A 333 -23.75 23.66 15.36
C THR A 333 -24.23 24.65 16.41
N ARG A 334 -23.75 25.91 16.34
CA ARG A 334 -24.33 27.05 17.06
C ARG A 334 -24.90 28.06 16.06
N LEU A 335 -26.23 28.06 15.93
CA LEU A 335 -26.95 28.91 14.98
C LEU A 335 -26.94 30.37 15.45
N LYS A 336 -25.92 31.13 15.06
CA LYS A 336 -25.90 32.58 15.22
C LYS A 336 -26.86 33.21 14.21
N LYS A 337 -28.06 33.58 14.65
CA LYS A 337 -28.86 34.57 13.93
C LYS A 337 -28.00 35.82 13.73
N LYS A 338 -28.01 36.39 12.52
CA LYS A 338 -27.59 37.77 12.32
C LYS A 338 -28.48 38.63 13.23
N LYS A 339 -27.94 39.62 13.94
CA LYS A 339 -28.81 40.69 14.44
C LYS A 339 -29.39 41.34 13.20
N GLU A 340 -30.71 41.31 13.07
CA GLU A 340 -31.41 42.29 12.26
C GLU A 340 -31.15 43.64 12.92
N ASP A 341 -30.82 44.65 12.12
CA ASP A 341 -30.62 46.01 12.57
C ASP A 341 -31.99 46.58 12.96
N ARG A 342 -32.43 46.27 14.18
CA ARG A 342 -33.55 46.94 14.83
C ARG A 342 -33.07 48.31 15.27
N ASP A 343 -33.82 49.34 14.89
CA ASP A 343 -33.50 50.73 15.17
C ASP A 343 -33.29 50.98 16.67
N TYR A 344 -32.40 51.93 16.97
CA TYR A 344 -32.22 52.47 18.31
C TYR A 344 -33.40 53.41 18.61
N ASP A 345 -34.46 52.87 19.21
CA ASP A 345 -35.16 53.63 20.24
C ASP A 345 -34.34 53.45 21.53
N ASP A 346 -33.61 54.49 21.91
CA ASP A 346 -32.98 54.57 23.24
C ASP A 346 -34.08 54.68 24.31
N ASP A 347 -33.95 53.91 25.38
CA ASP A 347 -34.32 54.32 26.75
C ASP A 347 -33.56 53.38 27.70
N ASP A 348 -32.42 53.84 28.21
CA ASP A 348 -31.70 53.21 29.31
C ASP A 348 -32.52 53.39 30.60
N GLU A 349 -32.71 52.32 31.38
CA GLU A 349 -32.69 52.40 32.85
C GLU A 349 -32.46 51.01 33.48
N ASP A 350 -31.31 50.91 34.18
CA ASP A 350 -30.90 50.06 35.30
C ASP A 350 -31.59 48.72 35.63
N ASP A 351 -30.76 47.70 35.88
CA ASP A 351 -30.70 47.05 37.21
C ASP A 351 -29.37 46.26 37.37
N GLU A 352 -28.68 46.42 38.50
CA GLU A 352 -27.50 45.64 38.91
C GLU A 352 -27.87 44.56 39.94
N ASP A 353 -27.59 43.27 39.65
CA ASP A 353 -27.05 42.23 40.57
C ASP A 353 -27.04 40.81 39.93
#